data_AF-A0A8B7B8S0-F1
#
_entry.id   AF-A0A8B7B8S0-F1
#
_cell.length_a   1.000
_cell.length_b   1.000
_cell.length_c   1.000
_cell.angle_alpha   90.00
_cell.angle_beta   90.00
_cell.angle_gamma   90.00
#
_symmetry.space_group_name_H-M   'P 1'
#
loop_
_entity.id
_entity.type
_entity.pdbx_description
1 polymer ?
#
loop_
_entity_poly.entity_id
_entity_poly.type
_entity_poly.pdbx_seq_one_letter_code
_entity_poly.pdbx_strand_id
1 'polypeptide(L)'
;MAWALKLPLADEVIESGLVQDFDASLSGIGQELGAGAYSMSDVLALPIFKQEESSLPPDNEDKILPFQYVLCAATSPAVKLHDETLTYLNQGQSYEIRMLDNRKLGELPEINGKLVKSIFRVVFHDRRLQYTEHQQLEGWRWNRPGDRILDIDIPMSVGIIDPRANPTQLNTVEFLWDPAKRTSVFIQPKGADRKQKTDREKMEKRTPHEKEKYQPSYETTILTECSPWPEITYVNNSPSPGFNSSHSSFSLGEGNGSPNHQPEPPPPVTDNLLPTTTPQEAQQWLHRNRFSTFTRLFTNFSGADLLKLTRDDVIQICGPADGIRLFNALKGRMVRPRLTIYVCQESVQLREQQQQQQKHEDGDSNGTFFVYHAIYLEELTAVELTEKIAQLFSISPQQISQIYKQGPTGIHVLISDEMIQNFQEEACFILDTMKAETNDSYHIILK
;
A
#
# COMPACT_ATOMS: atom_id res chain seq x y z
N MET A 1 -9.99 21.68 -5.34
CA MET A 1 -11.15 21.08 -4.67
C MET A 1 -11.07 19.56 -4.87
N ALA A 2 -10.72 18.82 -3.84
CA ALA A 2 -10.36 17.41 -3.92
C ALA A 2 -11.31 16.61 -3.03
N TRP A 3 -11.98 15.57 -3.57
CA TRP A 3 -12.92 14.73 -2.82
C TRP A 3 -12.41 13.31 -2.72
N ALA A 4 -12.53 12.78 -1.52
CA ALA A 4 -12.14 11.45 -1.10
C ALA A 4 -13.16 10.38 -1.51
N LEU A 5 -12.75 9.40 -2.31
CA LEU A 5 -13.47 8.14 -2.45
C LEU A 5 -12.62 7.01 -1.89
N LYS A 6 -13.05 6.40 -0.78
CA LYS A 6 -12.40 5.21 -0.22
C LYS A 6 -12.80 4.00 -1.06
N LEU A 7 -11.93 3.62 -2.01
CA LEU A 7 -12.05 2.34 -2.71
C LEU A 7 -11.73 1.21 -1.71
N PRO A 8 -12.53 0.13 -1.67
CA PRO A 8 -12.17 -1.03 -0.88
C PRO A 8 -10.90 -1.65 -1.47
N LEU A 9 -9.85 -1.77 -0.65
CA LEU A 9 -8.79 -2.75 -0.88
C LEU A 9 -9.44 -4.14 -0.90
N ALA A 10 -9.03 -4.98 -1.83
CA ALA A 10 -9.65 -6.26 -2.14
C ALA A 10 -9.54 -7.33 -1.03
N ASP A 11 -9.06 -6.98 0.18
CA ASP A 11 -8.75 -7.93 1.25
C ASP A 11 -9.83 -8.06 2.34
N GLU A 12 -10.90 -7.24 2.35
CA GLU A 12 -11.95 -7.32 3.39
C GLU A 12 -13.10 -8.30 3.10
N VAL A 13 -12.97 -9.22 2.14
CA VAL A 13 -14.06 -10.16 1.76
C VAL A 13 -13.86 -11.57 2.32
N ILE A 14 -12.74 -11.91 2.98
CA ILE A 14 -12.46 -13.31 3.37
C ILE A 14 -12.71 -13.59 4.87
N GLU A 15 -12.92 -12.60 5.72
CA GLU A 15 -12.97 -12.83 7.18
C GLU A 15 -14.36 -13.13 7.77
N SER A 16 -15.37 -13.44 6.95
CA SER A 16 -16.73 -13.74 7.46
C SER A 16 -17.05 -15.25 7.56
N GLY A 17 -16.06 -16.14 7.46
CA GLY A 17 -16.31 -17.59 7.29
C GLY A 17 -15.80 -18.55 8.36
N LEU A 18 -15.06 -18.11 9.39
CA LEU A 18 -14.34 -19.05 10.28
C LEU A 18 -14.52 -18.84 11.79
N VAL A 19 -15.48 -18.02 12.24
CA VAL A 19 -15.67 -17.72 13.68
C VAL A 19 -17.02 -18.23 14.22
N GLN A 20 -17.61 -19.28 13.64
CA GLN A 20 -18.88 -19.85 14.14
C GLN A 20 -18.78 -21.20 14.86
N ASP A 21 -17.64 -21.89 14.85
CA ASP A 21 -17.55 -23.26 15.39
C ASP A 21 -16.67 -23.47 16.64
N PHE A 22 -16.20 -22.39 17.30
CA PHE A 22 -15.32 -22.54 18.47
C PHE A 22 -15.92 -22.14 19.83
N ASP A 23 -17.18 -21.68 19.88
CA ASP A 23 -17.78 -21.14 21.12
C ASP A 23 -18.75 -22.14 21.81
N ALA A 24 -18.79 -23.38 21.35
CA ALA A 24 -19.66 -24.43 21.89
C ALA A 24 -18.88 -25.54 22.62
N SER A 25 -17.95 -25.18 23.51
CA SER A 25 -17.53 -26.07 24.60
C SER A 25 -16.74 -25.28 25.63
N LEU A 26 -17.00 -25.62 26.90
CA LEU A 26 -16.34 -25.15 28.11
C LEU A 26 -17.01 -23.95 28.81
N SER A 27 -18.31 -24.07 29.06
CA SER A 27 -18.89 -23.53 30.28
C SER A 27 -18.48 -24.39 31.48
N GLY A 28 -17.59 -23.86 32.32
CA GLY A 28 -17.45 -24.25 33.72
C GLY A 28 -16.23 -25.11 34.07
N ILE A 29 -15.26 -24.50 34.77
CA ILE A 29 -14.70 -24.96 36.06
C ILE A 29 -13.55 -24.03 36.47
N GLY A 30 -13.67 -23.45 37.68
CA GLY A 30 -12.60 -23.45 38.69
C GLY A 30 -11.42 -22.48 38.57
N GLN A 31 -11.57 -21.32 39.20
CA GLN A 31 -10.69 -20.75 40.25
C GLN A 31 -9.15 -20.86 40.19
N GLU A 32 -8.54 -19.68 40.31
CA GLU A 32 -7.30 -19.30 41.04
C GLU A 32 -5.97 -19.05 40.30
N LEU A 33 -5.32 -18.01 40.85
CA LEU A 33 -3.95 -17.48 40.69
C LEU A 33 -3.71 -16.54 39.50
N GLY A 34 -3.48 -15.27 39.86
CA GLY A 34 -3.26 -14.17 38.94
C GLY A 34 -1.80 -13.93 38.53
N ALA A 35 -1.67 -13.20 37.43
CA ALA A 35 -0.60 -12.25 37.17
C ALA A 35 -1.15 -11.27 36.13
N GLY A 36 -1.18 -9.98 36.46
CA GLY A 36 -1.75 -8.94 35.59
C GLY A 36 -0.93 -8.78 34.31
N ALA A 37 -1.57 -8.99 33.16
CA ALA A 37 -1.05 -8.58 31.87
C ALA A 37 -1.39 -7.10 31.65
N TYR A 38 -0.39 -6.25 31.78
CA TYR A 38 -0.43 -4.83 31.41
C TYR A 38 -0.59 -4.74 29.89
N SER A 39 -1.74 -4.25 29.44
CA SER A 39 -2.04 -4.01 28.03
C SER A 39 -1.39 -2.70 27.58
N MET A 40 -0.44 -2.76 26.64
CA MET A 40 0.21 -1.56 26.07
C MET A 40 -0.71 -0.71 25.18
N SER A 41 -2.00 -1.07 25.04
CA SER A 41 -3.01 -0.24 24.37
C SER A 41 -3.19 1.14 25.00
N ASP A 42 -2.92 1.27 26.30
CA ASP A 42 -3.25 2.49 27.05
C ASP A 42 -2.10 3.51 27.08
N VAL A 43 -0.87 3.10 26.73
CA VAL A 43 0.31 4.00 26.72
C VAL A 43 0.38 4.82 25.42
N LEU A 44 -0.19 4.31 24.32
CA LEU A 44 -0.32 5.07 23.06
C LEU A 44 -1.50 6.06 23.08
N ALA A 45 -2.31 6.06 24.15
CA ALA A 45 -3.38 7.02 24.38
C ALA A 45 -2.90 8.29 25.11
N LEU A 46 -1.58 8.53 25.21
CA LEU A 46 -1.05 9.76 25.78
C LEU A 46 -1.41 10.97 24.90
N PRO A 47 -1.95 12.06 25.48
CA PRO A 47 -2.37 13.27 24.75
C PRO A 47 -1.28 14.00 23.96
N ILE A 48 -0.01 13.57 24.04
CA ILE A 48 1.16 14.24 23.46
C ILE A 48 1.20 14.14 21.92
N PHE A 49 0.60 13.12 21.30
CA PHE A 49 0.60 12.96 19.84
C PHE A 49 -0.70 13.40 19.14
N LYS A 50 -1.63 14.04 19.86
CA LYS A 50 -2.85 14.66 19.30
C LYS A 50 -2.75 16.18 19.20
N GLN A 51 -1.54 16.71 19.08
CA GLN A 51 -1.33 18.15 18.92
C GLN A 51 -0.72 18.43 17.55
N GLU A 52 -1.50 18.14 16.51
CA GLU A 52 -1.46 18.99 15.33
C GLU A 52 -2.63 19.97 15.54
N GLU A 53 -2.30 21.22 15.83
CA GLU A 53 -3.24 22.28 16.15
C GLU A 53 -4.34 22.36 15.09
N SER A 54 -5.51 21.82 15.42
CA SER A 54 -6.77 22.28 14.89
C SER A 54 -6.94 23.74 15.31
N SER A 55 -6.34 24.65 14.54
CA SER A 55 -6.70 26.07 14.53
C SER A 55 -8.10 26.21 13.90
N LEU A 56 -9.10 25.63 14.57
CA LEU A 56 -10.48 25.98 14.36
C LEU A 56 -10.66 27.37 14.97
N PRO A 57 -11.02 28.41 14.18
CA PRO A 57 -11.43 29.67 14.78
C PRO A 57 -12.68 29.41 15.65
N PRO A 58 -12.75 29.98 16.86
CA PRO A 58 -13.99 29.96 17.63
C PRO A 58 -14.98 30.92 16.94
N ASP A 59 -16.24 30.52 16.88
CA ASP A 59 -17.36 31.19 16.21
C ASP A 59 -17.27 31.31 14.68
N ASN A 60 -17.59 30.21 13.98
CA ASN A 60 -18.21 30.35 12.67
C ASN A 60 -19.72 30.49 12.88
N GLU A 61 -20.21 31.73 12.87
CA GLU A 61 -21.53 31.98 12.28
C GLU A 61 -21.61 31.20 10.96
N ASP A 62 -22.76 30.60 10.65
CA ASP A 62 -23.05 29.85 9.42
C ASP A 62 -22.67 30.66 8.15
N LYS A 63 -21.38 30.70 7.82
CA LYS A 63 -20.86 31.34 6.62
C LYS A 63 -21.13 30.39 5.47
N ILE A 64 -22.32 30.53 4.92
CA ILE A 64 -22.69 29.89 3.66
C ILE A 64 -21.66 30.33 2.61
N LEU A 65 -20.92 29.36 2.06
CA LEU A 65 -19.94 29.61 1.01
C LEU A 65 -20.63 30.18 -0.23
N PRO A 66 -19.97 31.07 -1.00
CA PRO A 66 -20.55 31.70 -2.18
C PRO A 66 -21.01 30.66 -3.22
N PHE A 67 -20.29 29.54 -3.32
CA PHE A 67 -20.73 28.37 -4.07
C PHE A 67 -20.87 27.18 -3.13
N GLN A 68 -21.98 26.46 -3.28
CA GLN A 68 -22.24 25.24 -2.52
C GLN A 68 -22.55 24.10 -3.48
N TYR A 69 -22.04 22.92 -3.17
CA TYR A 69 -22.27 21.72 -3.97
C TYR A 69 -22.96 20.68 -3.10
N VAL A 70 -24.06 20.12 -3.59
CA VAL A 70 -24.87 19.16 -2.83
C VAL A 70 -24.97 17.87 -3.62
N LEU A 71 -24.33 16.83 -3.10
CA LEU A 71 -24.43 15.47 -3.62
C LEU A 71 -25.75 14.87 -3.11
N CYS A 72 -26.67 14.55 -4.01
CA CYS A 72 -27.94 13.91 -3.69
C CYS A 72 -27.76 12.40 -3.46
N ALA A 73 -26.95 12.06 -2.45
CA ALA A 73 -26.73 10.72 -1.96
C ALA A 73 -26.72 10.72 -0.43
N ALA A 74 -27.32 9.68 0.15
CA ALA A 74 -27.52 9.63 1.60
C ALA A 74 -26.23 9.37 2.36
N THR A 75 -26.02 10.11 3.44
CA THR A 75 -24.85 9.92 4.32
C THR A 75 -24.95 8.59 5.08
N SER A 76 -23.79 8.02 5.40
CA SER A 76 -23.71 6.76 6.13
C SER A 76 -24.20 6.94 7.57
N PRO A 77 -25.15 6.11 8.05
CA PRO A 77 -25.58 6.12 9.45
C PRO A 77 -24.54 5.54 10.42
N ALA A 78 -23.46 4.93 9.90
CA ALA A 78 -22.48 4.20 10.70
C ALA A 78 -21.23 5.03 11.05
N VAL A 79 -21.29 6.35 10.87
CA VAL A 79 -20.19 7.29 11.21
C VAL A 79 -20.37 7.78 12.64
N LYS A 80 -19.30 7.81 13.45
CA LYS A 80 -19.35 8.30 14.84
C LYS A 80 -19.49 9.82 14.90
N LEU A 81 -20.03 10.36 15.99
CA LEU A 81 -20.27 11.81 16.15
C LEU A 81 -19.06 12.72 15.91
N HIS A 82 -17.83 12.24 16.12
CA HIS A 82 -16.60 13.03 15.98
C HIS A 82 -15.79 12.69 14.73
N ASP A 83 -16.28 11.77 13.89
CA ASP A 83 -15.62 11.38 12.65
C ASP A 83 -16.15 12.22 11.48
N GLU A 84 -15.40 12.30 10.38
CA GLU A 84 -15.89 12.96 9.17
C GLU A 84 -17.07 12.19 8.54
N THR A 85 -18.06 12.94 8.04
CA THR A 85 -19.21 12.35 7.35
C THR A 85 -18.78 11.56 6.11
N LEU A 86 -19.35 10.38 5.93
CA LEU A 86 -19.03 9.48 4.81
C LEU A 86 -20.27 9.19 3.98
N THR A 87 -20.12 9.15 2.66
CA THR A 87 -21.18 8.80 1.72
C THR A 87 -20.72 7.71 0.77
N TYR A 88 -21.49 6.64 0.69
CA TYR A 88 -21.18 5.52 -0.20
C TYR A 88 -21.84 5.73 -1.55
N LEU A 89 -21.04 5.58 -2.60
CA LEU A 89 -21.48 5.63 -3.98
C LEU A 89 -21.28 4.26 -4.62
N ASN A 90 -22.31 3.78 -5.30
CA ASN A 90 -22.35 2.48 -5.96
C ASN A 90 -21.76 2.60 -7.38
N GLN A 91 -21.18 1.51 -7.85
CA GLN A 91 -20.69 1.39 -9.21
C GLN A 91 -21.88 1.30 -10.18
N GLY A 92 -21.79 2.07 -11.27
CA GLY A 92 -22.82 2.05 -12.33
C GLY A 92 -24.12 2.76 -11.98
N GLN A 93 -24.17 3.44 -10.82
CA GLN A 93 -25.28 4.34 -10.46
C GLN A 93 -24.88 5.79 -10.72
N SER A 94 -25.79 6.55 -11.34
CA SER A 94 -25.64 7.99 -11.52
C SER A 94 -26.07 8.74 -10.26
N TYR A 95 -25.24 9.67 -9.80
CA TYR A 95 -25.52 10.50 -8.63
C TYR A 95 -25.58 11.96 -9.02
N GLU A 96 -26.65 12.63 -8.63
CA GLU A 96 -26.84 14.06 -8.86
C GLU A 96 -25.95 14.88 -7.93
N ILE A 97 -25.24 15.87 -8.47
CA ILE A 97 -24.61 16.95 -7.72
C ILE A 97 -25.21 18.26 -8.17
N ARG A 98 -25.92 18.92 -7.25
CA ARG A 98 -26.52 20.24 -7.47
C ARG A 98 -25.49 21.33 -7.24
N MET A 99 -25.41 22.25 -8.19
CA MET A 99 -24.54 23.43 -8.13
C MET A 99 -25.37 24.60 -7.65
N LEU A 100 -25.04 25.16 -6.49
CA LEU A 100 -25.77 26.26 -5.87
C LEU A 100 -24.89 27.51 -5.81
N ASP A 101 -25.48 28.63 -6.20
CA ASP A 101 -24.93 29.96 -6.04
C ASP A 101 -25.61 30.63 -4.84
N ASN A 102 -24.86 30.77 -3.75
CA ASN A 102 -25.31 31.37 -2.50
C ASN A 102 -24.64 32.75 -2.27
N ARG A 103 -24.03 33.35 -3.30
CA ARG A 103 -23.38 34.66 -3.21
C ARG A 103 -24.36 35.73 -2.72
N LYS A 104 -23.91 36.58 -1.80
CA LYS A 104 -24.67 37.76 -1.38
C LYS A 104 -24.61 38.86 -2.45
N LEU A 105 -25.60 39.75 -2.45
CA LEU A 105 -25.64 40.86 -3.40
C LEU A 105 -24.38 41.75 -3.26
N GLY A 106 -23.56 41.81 -4.31
CA GLY A 106 -22.29 42.55 -4.33
C GLY A 106 -21.03 41.69 -4.10
N GLU A 107 -21.18 40.40 -3.77
CA GLU A 107 -20.09 39.45 -3.61
C GLU A 107 -19.67 38.87 -4.97
N LEU A 108 -18.38 39.00 -5.31
CA LEU A 108 -17.81 38.55 -6.60
C LEU A 108 -18.62 39.07 -7.82
N PRO A 109 -18.71 40.39 -8.07
CA PRO A 109 -19.46 40.93 -9.21
C PRO A 109 -18.86 40.52 -10.56
N GLU A 110 -17.58 40.15 -10.59
CA GLU A 110 -16.82 39.80 -11.79
C GLU A 110 -17.32 38.56 -12.53
N ILE A 111 -18.06 37.69 -11.84
CA ILE A 111 -18.64 36.45 -12.38
C ILE A 111 -20.11 36.61 -12.78
N ASN A 112 -20.72 37.78 -12.55
CA ASN A 112 -22.09 38.03 -12.97
C ASN A 112 -22.21 37.99 -14.51
N GLY A 113 -23.11 37.14 -15.02
CA GLY A 113 -23.29 36.92 -16.45
C GLY A 113 -22.15 36.15 -17.12
N LYS A 114 -21.21 35.57 -16.35
CA LYS A 114 -20.16 34.68 -16.87
C LYS A 114 -20.47 33.22 -16.54
N LEU A 115 -19.96 32.33 -17.37
CA LEU A 115 -19.93 30.90 -17.09
C LEU A 115 -18.81 30.59 -16.11
N VAL A 116 -19.08 29.66 -15.19
CA VAL A 116 -18.11 29.12 -14.24
C VAL A 116 -17.66 27.76 -14.74
N LYS A 117 -16.34 27.51 -14.70
CA LYS A 117 -15.77 26.18 -14.96
C LYS A 117 -15.66 25.42 -13.64
N SER A 118 -16.24 24.23 -13.59
CA SER A 118 -16.07 23.30 -12.47
C SER A 118 -15.33 22.05 -12.93
N ILE A 119 -14.38 21.61 -12.11
CA ILE A 119 -13.58 20.39 -12.33
C ILE A 119 -13.83 19.47 -11.15
N PHE A 120 -14.44 18.32 -11.42
CA PHE A 120 -14.72 17.31 -10.40
C PHE A 120 -13.69 16.19 -10.51
N ARG A 121 -13.13 15.82 -9.34
CA ARG A 121 -12.03 14.85 -9.24
C ARG A 121 -12.27 13.88 -8.11
N VAL A 122 -12.09 12.59 -8.40
CA VAL A 122 -11.95 11.53 -7.39
C VAL A 122 -10.48 11.42 -7.02
N VAL A 123 -10.15 11.64 -5.75
CA VAL A 123 -8.77 11.54 -5.24
C VAL A 123 -8.70 10.66 -4.00
N PHE A 124 -7.48 10.30 -3.60
CA PHE A 124 -7.26 9.69 -2.29
C PHE A 124 -7.43 10.70 -1.17
N HIS A 125 -8.17 10.32 -0.12
CA HIS A 125 -8.27 11.11 1.11
C HIS A 125 -6.97 11.09 1.92
N ASP A 126 -6.39 9.89 2.06
CA ASP A 126 -5.20 9.63 2.86
C ASP A 126 -3.99 10.29 2.20
N ARG A 127 -3.36 11.23 2.94
CA ARG A 127 -2.21 12.01 2.49
C ARG A 127 -1.04 11.13 2.03
N ARG A 128 -0.84 9.97 2.66
CA ARG A 128 0.21 9.01 2.25
C ARG A 128 -0.08 8.42 0.88
N LEU A 129 -1.35 8.11 0.59
CA LEU A 129 -1.76 7.57 -0.70
C LEU A 129 -1.75 8.63 -1.80
N GLN A 130 -1.95 9.90 -1.46
CA GLN A 130 -1.85 11.01 -2.41
C GLN A 130 -0.44 11.10 -3.05
N TYR A 131 0.65 10.87 -2.30
CA TYR A 131 2.02 10.87 -2.85
C TYR A 131 2.26 9.77 -3.90
N THR A 132 1.49 8.70 -3.85
CA THR A 132 1.57 7.58 -4.81
C THR A 132 0.37 7.54 -5.75
N GLU A 133 -0.46 8.61 -5.79
CA GLU A 133 -1.72 8.63 -6.52
C GLU A 133 -1.53 8.31 -8.00
N HIS A 134 -0.48 8.86 -8.62
CA HIS A 134 -0.17 8.56 -10.02
C HIS A 134 0.01 7.05 -10.25
N GLN A 135 0.85 6.40 -9.44
CA GLN A 135 1.10 4.96 -9.53
C GLN A 135 -0.18 4.14 -9.29
N GLN A 136 -1.02 4.57 -8.33
CA GLN A 136 -2.29 3.91 -8.04
C GLN A 136 -3.28 4.04 -9.22
N LEU A 137 -3.40 5.23 -9.81
CA LEU A 137 -4.25 5.49 -10.97
C LEU A 137 -3.75 4.72 -12.21
N GLU A 138 -2.44 4.64 -12.42
CA GLU A 138 -1.86 3.84 -13.49
C GLU A 138 -2.11 2.35 -13.29
N GLY A 139 -1.93 1.85 -12.06
CA GLY A 139 -2.29 0.48 -11.70
C GLY A 139 -3.77 0.20 -11.95
N TRP A 140 -4.66 1.13 -11.60
CA TRP A 140 -6.09 1.02 -11.89
C TRP A 140 -6.38 0.96 -13.39
N ARG A 141 -5.76 1.85 -14.19
CA ARG A 141 -5.86 1.90 -15.65
C ARG A 141 -5.45 0.59 -16.30
N TRP A 142 -4.32 0.03 -15.87
CA TRP A 142 -3.80 -1.23 -16.39
C TRP A 142 -4.74 -2.41 -16.12
N ASN A 143 -5.40 -2.43 -14.96
CA ASN A 143 -6.35 -3.48 -14.61
C ASN A 143 -7.73 -3.31 -15.28
N ARG A 144 -8.05 -2.12 -15.78
CA ARG A 144 -9.33 -1.79 -16.41
C ARG A 144 -9.12 -0.95 -17.68
N PRO A 145 -8.54 -1.54 -18.74
CA PRO A 145 -8.24 -0.80 -19.96
C PRO A 145 -9.53 -0.26 -20.58
N GLY A 146 -9.55 1.05 -20.85
CA GLY A 146 -10.70 1.73 -21.46
C GLY A 146 -11.78 2.21 -20.47
N ASP A 147 -11.76 1.74 -19.22
CA ASP A 147 -12.67 2.25 -18.19
C ASP A 147 -12.19 3.61 -17.64
N ARG A 148 -13.13 4.40 -17.12
CA ARG A 148 -12.88 5.62 -16.35
C ARG A 148 -13.35 5.46 -14.91
N ILE A 149 -12.68 6.14 -13.98
CA ILE A 149 -13.03 6.13 -12.55
C ILE A 149 -14.25 7.01 -12.30
N LEU A 150 -14.31 8.14 -13.01
CA LEU A 150 -15.37 9.12 -12.93
C LEU A 150 -15.81 9.51 -14.34
N ASP A 151 -17.11 9.46 -14.58
CA ASP A 151 -17.74 9.94 -15.81
C ASP A 151 -18.95 10.84 -15.52
N ILE A 152 -19.42 11.57 -16.53
CA ILE A 152 -20.64 12.38 -16.49
C ILE A 152 -21.75 11.63 -17.24
N ASP A 153 -22.89 11.44 -16.58
CA ASP A 153 -24.13 11.04 -17.24
C ASP A 153 -24.77 12.29 -17.89
N ILE A 154 -24.32 12.57 -19.12
CA ILE A 154 -24.73 13.76 -19.87
C ILE A 154 -26.25 13.79 -20.08
N PRO A 155 -26.93 12.69 -20.48
CA PRO A 155 -28.38 12.69 -20.66
C PRO A 155 -29.18 13.07 -19.40
N MET A 156 -28.70 12.72 -18.22
CA MET A 156 -29.37 13.07 -16.95
C MET A 156 -29.02 14.48 -16.45
N SER A 157 -27.91 15.05 -16.92
CA SER A 157 -27.41 16.35 -16.45
C SER A 157 -28.21 17.53 -17.01
N VAL A 158 -28.31 18.61 -16.23
CA VAL A 158 -29.11 19.80 -16.55
C VAL A 158 -28.25 21.06 -16.36
N GLY A 159 -28.23 21.93 -17.37
CA GLY A 159 -27.56 23.25 -17.27
C GLY A 159 -26.04 23.21 -17.40
N ILE A 160 -25.43 22.04 -17.61
CA ILE A 160 -24.00 21.92 -17.92
C ILE A 160 -23.75 22.21 -19.41
N ILE A 161 -22.60 22.81 -19.70
CA ILE A 161 -22.16 23.23 -21.02
C ILE A 161 -20.75 22.67 -21.24
N ASP A 162 -20.45 22.20 -22.45
CA ASP A 162 -19.12 21.69 -22.80
C ASP A 162 -18.57 20.63 -21.79
N PRO A 163 -19.32 19.55 -21.47
CA PRO A 163 -18.80 18.48 -20.62
C PRO A 163 -17.60 17.81 -21.29
N ARG A 164 -16.50 17.67 -20.55
CA ARG A 164 -15.25 17.07 -21.01
C ARG A 164 -14.74 16.05 -20.01
N ALA A 165 -14.35 14.90 -20.55
CA ALA A 165 -13.73 13.81 -19.82
C ALA A 165 -12.46 13.39 -20.57
N ASN A 166 -11.31 13.94 -20.18
CA ASN A 166 -10.04 13.68 -20.88
C ASN A 166 -9.63 12.20 -20.72
N PRO A 167 -9.42 11.44 -21.81
CA PRO A 167 -9.02 10.03 -21.75
C PRO A 167 -7.78 9.74 -20.89
N THR A 168 -6.86 10.69 -20.74
CA THR A 168 -5.65 10.51 -19.91
C THR A 168 -5.89 10.76 -18.43
N GLN A 169 -6.95 11.50 -18.06
CA GLN A 169 -7.30 11.83 -16.69
C GLN A 169 -8.57 11.08 -16.28
N LEU A 170 -8.41 9.80 -15.94
CA LEU A 170 -9.52 8.86 -15.70
C LEU A 170 -10.42 9.21 -14.50
N ASN A 171 -9.91 9.99 -13.56
CA ASN A 171 -10.57 10.37 -12.32
C ASN A 171 -11.11 11.81 -12.33
N THR A 172 -11.09 12.48 -13.49
CA THR A 172 -11.40 13.90 -13.61
C THR A 172 -12.45 14.14 -14.71
N VAL A 173 -13.41 15.02 -14.43
CA VAL A 173 -14.36 15.54 -15.40
C VAL A 173 -14.48 17.05 -15.23
N GLU A 174 -14.73 17.78 -16.31
CA GLU A 174 -14.89 19.23 -16.27
C GLU A 174 -16.06 19.69 -17.14
N PHE A 175 -16.68 20.80 -16.75
CA PHE A 175 -17.79 21.39 -17.49
C PHE A 175 -17.95 22.87 -17.12
N LEU A 176 -18.66 23.60 -17.97
CA LEU A 176 -19.08 24.98 -17.74
C LEU A 176 -20.53 25.00 -17.27
N TRP A 177 -20.89 26.00 -16.48
CA TRP A 177 -22.29 26.22 -16.06
C TRP A 177 -22.55 27.69 -15.75
N ASP A 178 -23.83 28.05 -15.73
CA ASP A 178 -24.29 29.41 -15.45
C ASP A 178 -24.83 29.49 -14.01
N PRO A 179 -24.18 30.25 -13.10
CA PRO A 179 -24.65 30.41 -11.72
C PRO A 179 -26.07 30.98 -11.58
N ALA A 180 -26.55 31.73 -12.58
CA ALA A 180 -27.90 32.28 -12.58
C ALA A 180 -28.98 31.25 -12.97
N LYS A 181 -28.59 30.04 -13.38
CA LYS A 181 -29.50 28.97 -13.82
C LYS A 181 -29.41 27.77 -12.89
N ARG A 182 -30.52 27.04 -12.78
CA ARG A 182 -30.53 25.73 -12.14
C ARG A 182 -29.59 24.80 -12.90
N THR A 183 -28.52 24.37 -12.23
CA THR A 183 -27.52 23.46 -12.79
C THR A 183 -27.37 22.24 -11.90
N SER A 184 -27.34 21.07 -12.52
CA SER A 184 -27.13 19.80 -11.86
C SER A 184 -26.34 18.85 -12.76
N VAL A 185 -25.26 18.29 -12.23
CA VAL A 185 -24.42 17.31 -12.96
C VAL A 185 -24.66 15.94 -12.37
N PHE A 186 -24.89 14.94 -13.22
CA PHE A 186 -24.95 13.55 -12.79
C PHE A 186 -23.60 12.89 -13.04
N ILE A 187 -23.00 12.34 -11.98
CA ILE A 187 -21.71 11.65 -12.06
C ILE A 187 -21.89 10.14 -11.90
N GLN A 188 -21.06 9.38 -12.59
CA GLN A 188 -21.00 7.92 -12.51
C GLN A 188 -19.62 7.49 -11.99
N PRO A 189 -19.47 7.30 -10.67
CA PRO A 189 -18.24 6.76 -10.10
C PRO A 189 -18.18 5.23 -10.24
N LYS A 190 -16.97 4.67 -10.29
CA LYS A 190 -16.71 3.24 -10.10
C LYS A 190 -16.56 2.92 -8.60
N GLY A 191 -17.68 3.01 -7.87
CA GLY A 191 -17.75 2.89 -6.41
C GLY A 191 -17.95 1.46 -5.86
N ALA A 192 -18.57 1.34 -4.68
CA ALA A 192 -18.73 0.07 -3.95
C ALA A 192 -20.20 -0.26 -3.65
N ASP A 193 -20.73 -1.31 -4.30
CA ASP A 193 -22.18 -1.59 -4.40
C ASP A 193 -22.91 -2.03 -3.12
N ARG A 194 -22.20 -2.48 -2.08
CA ARG A 194 -22.83 -3.26 -0.99
C ARG A 194 -22.74 -2.62 0.40
N LYS A 195 -21.92 -1.59 0.60
CA LYS A 195 -21.59 -1.12 1.96
C LYS A 195 -22.74 -0.35 2.63
N GLN A 196 -23.43 0.53 1.90
CA GLN A 196 -24.47 1.38 2.48
C GLN A 196 -25.66 0.60 3.03
N LYS A 197 -26.13 -0.40 2.27
CA LYS A 197 -27.26 -1.25 2.68
C LYS A 197 -26.90 -2.03 3.94
N THR A 198 -25.73 -2.65 3.97
CA THR A 198 -25.24 -3.40 5.13
C THR A 198 -25.08 -2.52 6.37
N ASP A 199 -24.54 -1.31 6.24
CA ASP A 199 -24.37 -0.39 7.36
C ASP A 199 -25.73 0.06 7.93
N ARG A 200 -26.72 0.32 7.07
CA ARG A 200 -28.09 0.66 7.49
C ARG A 200 -28.75 -0.47 8.27
N GLU A 201 -28.71 -1.71 7.75
CA GLU A 201 -29.28 -2.89 8.42
C GLU A 201 -28.59 -3.17 9.76
N LYS A 202 -27.27 -2.98 9.84
CA LYS A 202 -26.51 -3.10 11.09
C LYS A 202 -26.93 -2.04 12.10
N MET A 203 -27.07 -0.79 11.66
CA MET A 203 -27.50 0.29 12.53
C MET A 203 -28.92 0.08 13.05
N GLU A 204 -29.85 -0.41 12.23
CA GLU A 204 -31.23 -0.68 12.65
C GLU A 204 -31.30 -1.68 13.81
N LYS A 205 -30.46 -2.72 13.77
CA LYS A 205 -30.35 -3.78 14.80
C LYS A 205 -29.71 -3.32 16.12
N ARG A 206 -29.07 -2.15 16.17
CA ARG A 206 -28.44 -1.61 17.39
C ARG A 206 -29.47 -1.06 18.37
N THR A 207 -29.13 -1.10 19.65
CA THR A 207 -29.95 -0.50 20.70
C THR A 207 -30.01 1.03 20.58
N PRO A 208 -31.06 1.71 21.10
CA PRO A 208 -31.15 3.17 21.06
C PRO A 208 -29.92 3.87 21.66
N HIS A 209 -29.41 3.35 22.78
CA HIS A 209 -28.26 3.91 23.49
C HIS A 209 -26.94 3.79 22.70
N GLU A 210 -26.80 2.74 21.87
CA GLU A 210 -25.65 2.61 20.98
C GLU A 210 -25.76 3.52 19.76
N LYS A 211 -26.97 3.76 19.26
CA LYS A 211 -27.24 4.65 18.11
C LYS A 211 -26.87 6.09 18.41
N GLU A 212 -27.01 6.55 19.66
CA GLU A 212 -26.62 7.90 20.11
C GLU A 212 -25.11 8.20 19.92
N LYS A 213 -24.27 7.19 19.74
CA LYS A 213 -22.82 7.37 19.48
C LYS A 213 -22.51 7.72 18.02
N TYR A 214 -23.50 7.64 17.14
CA TYR A 214 -23.35 7.80 15.69
C TYR A 214 -24.09 9.03 15.19
N GLN A 215 -23.63 9.57 14.06
CA GLN A 215 -24.27 10.68 13.37
C GLN A 215 -25.61 10.24 12.76
N PRO A 216 -26.62 11.14 12.71
CA PRO A 216 -27.82 10.90 11.93
C PRO A 216 -27.49 10.77 10.44
N SER A 217 -28.25 9.91 9.73
CA SER A 217 -28.18 9.81 8.28
C SER A 217 -29.09 10.85 7.64
N TYR A 218 -28.57 11.55 6.64
CA TYR A 218 -29.27 12.54 5.84
C TYR A 218 -29.41 12.04 4.41
N GLU A 219 -30.42 12.51 3.69
CA GLU A 219 -30.69 12.09 2.30
C GLU A 219 -29.67 12.64 1.29
N THR A 220 -29.00 13.75 1.65
CA THR A 220 -28.03 14.43 0.80
C THR A 220 -26.76 14.72 1.57
N THR A 221 -25.64 14.81 0.86
CA THR A 221 -24.32 15.15 1.40
C THR A 221 -23.93 16.55 0.93
N ILE A 222 -23.68 17.45 1.88
CA ILE A 222 -23.14 18.77 1.59
C ILE A 222 -21.63 18.64 1.44
N LEU A 223 -21.11 19.11 0.32
CA LEU A 223 -19.70 19.10 0.01
C LEU A 223 -19.03 20.30 0.69
N THR A 224 -18.13 20.05 1.65
CA THR A 224 -17.36 21.06 2.42
C THR A 224 -15.95 21.31 1.90
N GLU A 225 -15.41 22.52 2.11
CA GLU A 225 -14.04 22.84 1.69
C GLU A 225 -13.00 21.92 2.37
N CYS A 226 -12.01 21.45 1.60
CA CYS A 226 -10.86 20.70 2.12
C CYS A 226 -9.62 21.61 2.15
N SER A 227 -8.71 21.36 3.07
CA SER A 227 -7.45 22.11 3.21
C SER A 227 -6.69 22.22 1.87
N PRO A 228 -6.07 23.37 1.55
CA PRO A 228 -5.47 23.62 0.25
C PRO A 228 -4.33 22.66 -0.07
N TRP A 229 -4.31 22.18 -1.32
CA TRP A 229 -3.25 21.34 -1.90
C TRP A 229 -1.99 22.18 -2.20
N PRO A 230 -0.77 21.64 -2.00
CA PRO A 230 0.41 22.15 -2.68
C PRO A 230 0.37 21.74 -4.17
N GLU A 231 0.33 22.71 -5.08
CA GLU A 231 0.36 22.45 -6.53
C GLU A 231 1.72 21.86 -6.95
N ILE A 232 1.73 20.63 -7.50
CA ILE A 232 2.92 20.01 -8.10
C ILE A 232 2.83 20.18 -9.63
N THR A 233 3.67 21.04 -10.20
CA THR A 233 3.91 21.15 -11.64
C THR A 233 4.84 20.03 -12.11
N TYR A 234 4.31 19.01 -12.77
CA TYR A 234 5.12 17.97 -13.41
C TYR A 234 5.66 18.49 -14.76
N VAL A 235 6.98 18.76 -14.81
CA VAL A 235 7.73 18.93 -16.05
C VAL A 235 8.21 17.56 -16.53
N ASN A 236 7.72 17.15 -17.70
CA ASN A 236 8.00 15.84 -18.31
C ASN A 236 9.09 16.00 -19.39
N ASN A 237 10.26 15.39 -19.19
CA ASN A 237 11.28 15.23 -20.23
C ASN A 237 12.10 13.96 -19.96
N SER A 238 11.87 12.90 -20.75
CA SER A 238 12.93 12.18 -21.49
C SER A 238 12.38 10.93 -22.22
N PRO A 239 13.02 10.50 -23.33
CA PRO A 239 12.42 9.65 -24.37
C PRO A 239 12.82 8.17 -24.29
N SER A 240 11.94 7.29 -24.77
CA SER A 240 12.16 5.84 -24.91
C SER A 240 12.92 5.48 -26.20
N PRO A 241 13.80 4.47 -26.21
CA PRO A 241 14.22 3.80 -27.44
C PRO A 241 13.52 2.44 -27.61
N GLY A 242 13.02 2.20 -28.82
CA GLY A 242 12.36 0.96 -29.23
C GLY A 242 13.33 -0.16 -29.64
N PHE A 243 12.81 -1.39 -29.70
CA PHE A 243 13.51 -2.56 -30.24
C PHE A 243 12.67 -3.22 -31.33
N ASN A 244 13.31 -3.46 -32.47
CA ASN A 244 12.82 -4.23 -33.61
C ASN A 244 12.79 -5.74 -33.28
N SER A 245 11.73 -6.40 -33.75
CA SER A 245 11.56 -7.85 -33.70
C SER A 245 12.00 -8.50 -35.02
N SER A 246 12.62 -9.68 -34.94
CA SER A 246 12.65 -10.64 -36.04
C SER A 246 12.65 -12.07 -35.50
N HIS A 247 11.64 -12.82 -35.97
CA HIS A 247 11.32 -14.22 -35.69
C HIS A 247 12.23 -15.23 -36.41
N SER A 248 12.37 -16.44 -35.84
CA SER A 248 12.24 -17.76 -36.52
C SER A 248 12.58 -18.90 -35.52
N SER A 249 11.63 -19.78 -35.16
CA SER A 249 11.47 -21.18 -35.64
C SER A 249 12.58 -22.12 -35.08
N PHE A 250 12.34 -23.29 -34.47
CA PHE A 250 11.72 -24.52 -34.99
C PHE A 250 11.38 -25.57 -33.88
N SER A 251 10.29 -26.29 -34.16
CA SER A 251 9.85 -27.70 -33.97
C SER A 251 10.39 -28.70 -32.93
N LEU A 252 9.42 -29.53 -32.52
CA LEU A 252 9.41 -30.73 -31.65
C LEU A 252 10.14 -31.99 -32.21
N GLY A 253 10.47 -32.89 -31.29
CA GLY A 253 10.38 -34.37 -31.41
C GLY A 253 10.29 -34.97 -29.99
N GLU A 254 9.14 -35.48 -29.54
CA GLU A 254 8.62 -36.88 -29.62
C GLU A 254 9.51 -37.97 -28.98
N GLY A 255 8.93 -38.74 -28.05
CA GLY A 255 9.39 -40.11 -27.77
C GLY A 255 9.26 -40.66 -26.34
N ASN A 256 8.06 -41.15 -25.98
CA ASN A 256 7.69 -42.30 -25.12
C ASN A 256 8.64 -42.94 -24.07
N GLY A 257 8.05 -43.34 -22.92
CA GLY A 257 8.13 -44.75 -22.49
C GLY A 257 8.28 -45.12 -21.00
N SER A 258 7.15 -45.22 -20.28
CA SER A 258 6.80 -46.21 -19.24
C SER A 258 7.46 -46.26 -17.83
N PRO A 259 6.72 -46.82 -16.83
CA PRO A 259 6.83 -46.43 -15.41
C PRO A 259 7.32 -47.57 -14.49
N ASN A 260 8.18 -47.26 -13.53
CA ASN A 260 8.13 -47.82 -12.17
C ASN A 260 9.27 -47.24 -11.32
N HIS A 261 8.93 -46.39 -10.36
CA HIS A 261 9.59 -46.34 -9.06
C HIS A 261 8.68 -45.54 -8.13
N GLN A 262 8.24 -46.19 -7.07
CA GLN A 262 7.66 -45.54 -5.90
C GLN A 262 8.79 -44.81 -5.16
N PRO A 263 8.59 -43.55 -4.72
CA PRO A 263 9.42 -43.01 -3.64
C PRO A 263 8.60 -42.55 -2.43
N GLU A 264 9.26 -42.72 -1.30
CA GLU A 264 9.15 -42.10 0.02
C GLU A 264 8.37 -40.78 0.18
N PRO A 265 7.92 -40.47 1.42
CA PRO A 265 7.30 -39.19 1.72
C PRO A 265 8.33 -38.05 1.53
N PRO A 266 7.98 -36.93 0.89
CA PRO A 266 8.95 -35.86 0.66
C PRO A 266 9.26 -35.09 1.97
N PRO A 267 10.49 -34.53 2.07
CA PRO A 267 10.92 -33.63 3.15
C PRO A 267 10.12 -32.31 3.12
N PRO A 268 10.26 -31.40 4.11
CA PRO A 268 9.50 -30.14 4.11
C PRO A 268 9.89 -29.31 2.89
N VAL A 269 9.04 -29.31 1.87
CA VAL A 269 9.29 -28.66 0.58
C VAL A 269 8.88 -27.19 0.66
N THR A 270 9.81 -26.32 0.30
CA THR A 270 9.69 -24.87 0.16
C THR A 270 8.45 -24.47 -0.66
N ASP A 271 7.73 -23.42 -0.22
CA ASP A 271 6.53 -22.90 -0.91
C ASP A 271 6.78 -22.38 -2.34
N ASN A 272 8.04 -22.21 -2.73
CA ASN A 272 8.44 -21.64 -4.02
C ASN A 272 8.62 -22.71 -5.11
N LEU A 273 8.06 -22.44 -6.29
CA LEU A 273 8.21 -23.28 -7.48
C LEU A 273 9.62 -23.12 -8.07
N LEU A 274 10.33 -24.23 -8.32
CA LEU A 274 11.69 -24.20 -8.87
C LEU A 274 11.66 -24.44 -10.40
N PRO A 275 12.65 -23.92 -11.16
CA PRO A 275 12.76 -24.20 -12.60
C PRO A 275 12.92 -25.68 -12.94
N THR A 276 13.47 -26.48 -12.04
CA THR A 276 13.69 -27.92 -12.22
C THR A 276 12.47 -28.78 -11.87
N THR A 277 11.37 -28.17 -11.42
CA THR A 277 10.15 -28.89 -11.00
C THR A 277 9.50 -29.60 -12.19
N THR A 278 9.17 -30.88 -12.03
CA THR A 278 8.49 -31.68 -13.07
C THR A 278 7.04 -31.23 -13.29
N PRO A 279 6.41 -31.52 -14.44
CA PRO A 279 5.01 -31.15 -14.68
C PRO A 279 4.05 -31.68 -13.61
N GLN A 280 4.27 -32.90 -13.11
CA GLN A 280 3.45 -33.50 -12.07
C GLN A 280 3.57 -32.75 -10.74
N GLU A 281 4.78 -32.34 -10.36
CA GLU A 281 5.02 -31.54 -9.16
C GLU A 281 4.49 -30.11 -9.31
N ALA A 282 4.59 -29.53 -10.52
CA ALA A 282 4.01 -28.22 -10.84
C ALA A 282 2.48 -28.24 -10.71
N GLN A 283 1.83 -29.32 -11.16
CA GLN A 283 0.40 -29.55 -10.92
C GLN A 283 0.07 -29.62 -9.43
N GLN A 284 0.87 -30.35 -8.63
CA GLN A 284 0.67 -30.38 -7.19
C GLN A 284 0.84 -29.00 -6.53
N TRP A 285 1.81 -28.20 -7.01
CA TRP A 285 2.00 -26.83 -6.55
C TRP A 285 0.79 -25.93 -6.87
N LEU A 286 0.20 -26.06 -8.08
CA LEU A 286 -1.05 -25.38 -8.43
C LEU A 286 -2.21 -25.79 -7.52
N HIS A 287 -2.34 -27.08 -7.20
CA HIS A 287 -3.34 -27.56 -6.25
C HIS A 287 -3.15 -26.97 -4.84
N ARG A 288 -1.91 -26.96 -4.33
CA ARG A 288 -1.57 -26.39 -3.00
C ARG A 288 -1.86 -24.89 -2.93
N ASN A 289 -1.58 -24.16 -4.01
CA ASN A 289 -1.81 -22.71 -4.10
C ASN A 289 -3.24 -22.32 -4.50
N ARG A 290 -4.21 -23.24 -4.41
CA ARG A 290 -5.64 -23.01 -4.72
C ARG A 290 -5.90 -22.63 -6.19
N PHE A 291 -5.10 -23.14 -7.11
CA PHE A 291 -5.26 -23.03 -8.57
C PHE A 291 -5.66 -24.36 -9.22
N SER A 292 -6.30 -25.26 -8.46
CA SER A 292 -6.70 -26.61 -8.91
C SER A 292 -7.57 -26.63 -10.16
N THR A 293 -8.34 -25.56 -10.40
CA THR A 293 -9.19 -25.41 -11.59
C THR A 293 -8.37 -25.33 -12.89
N PHE A 294 -7.12 -24.86 -12.81
CA PHE A 294 -6.23 -24.68 -13.96
C PHE A 294 -5.23 -25.83 -14.14
N THR A 295 -5.22 -26.82 -13.23
CA THR A 295 -4.32 -27.99 -13.32
C THR A 295 -4.40 -28.70 -14.65
N ARG A 296 -5.61 -28.77 -15.26
CA ARG A 296 -5.82 -29.39 -16.58
C ARG A 296 -5.23 -28.56 -17.72
N LEU A 297 -5.25 -27.23 -17.61
CA LEU A 297 -4.68 -26.33 -18.63
C LEU A 297 -3.15 -26.38 -18.65
N PHE A 298 -2.53 -26.54 -17.47
CA PHE A 298 -1.07 -26.60 -17.31
C PHE A 298 -0.52 -28.04 -17.22
N THR A 299 -1.25 -29.04 -17.71
CA THR A 299 -0.89 -30.47 -17.53
C THR A 299 0.52 -30.82 -18.00
N ASN A 300 1.00 -30.17 -19.04
CA ASN A 300 2.31 -30.44 -19.64
C ASN A 300 3.37 -29.37 -19.32
N PHE A 301 3.07 -28.43 -18.41
CA PHE A 301 3.98 -27.35 -18.07
C PHE A 301 4.89 -27.77 -16.92
N SER A 302 6.20 -27.75 -17.15
CA SER A 302 7.19 -27.86 -16.08
C SER A 302 7.28 -26.57 -15.26
N GLY A 303 8.00 -26.60 -14.13
CA GLY A 303 8.27 -25.41 -13.33
C GLY A 303 8.96 -24.31 -14.14
N ALA A 304 9.91 -24.66 -15.00
CA ALA A 304 10.52 -23.71 -15.94
C ALA A 304 9.51 -23.11 -16.92
N ASP A 305 8.53 -23.88 -17.41
CA ASP A 305 7.54 -23.39 -18.36
C ASP A 305 6.57 -22.42 -17.69
N LEU A 306 6.08 -22.75 -16.49
CA LEU A 306 5.24 -21.86 -15.69
C LEU A 306 5.99 -20.56 -15.34
N LEU A 307 7.26 -20.67 -14.97
CA LEU A 307 8.10 -19.51 -14.65
C LEU A 307 8.46 -18.67 -15.88
N LYS A 308 8.36 -19.19 -17.11
CA LYS A 308 8.58 -18.43 -18.34
C LYS A 308 7.36 -17.67 -18.82
N LEU A 309 6.16 -18.04 -18.36
CA LEU A 309 4.94 -17.34 -18.72
C LEU A 309 5.03 -15.86 -18.32
N THR A 310 4.68 -14.99 -19.26
CA THR A 310 4.55 -13.56 -18.99
C THR A 310 3.23 -13.29 -18.28
N ARG A 311 3.11 -12.10 -17.69
CA ARG A 311 1.86 -11.69 -17.03
C ARG A 311 0.66 -11.81 -17.97
N ASP A 312 0.85 -11.41 -19.22
CA ASP A 312 -0.20 -11.42 -20.23
C ASP A 312 -0.60 -12.85 -20.61
N ASP A 313 0.36 -13.77 -20.73
CA ASP A 313 0.07 -15.19 -21.02
C ASP A 313 -0.79 -15.82 -19.92
N VAL A 314 -0.43 -15.61 -18.65
CA VAL A 314 -1.17 -16.20 -17.51
C VAL A 314 -2.57 -15.58 -17.40
N ILE A 315 -2.70 -14.27 -17.64
CA ILE A 315 -4.01 -13.58 -17.66
C ILE A 315 -4.88 -14.08 -18.80
N GLN A 316 -4.32 -14.32 -19.98
CA GLN A 316 -5.07 -14.83 -21.12
C GLN A 316 -5.55 -16.27 -20.90
N ILE A 317 -4.75 -17.11 -20.21
CA ILE A 317 -5.10 -18.52 -19.97
C ILE A 317 -6.08 -18.68 -18.80
N CYS A 318 -5.87 -17.96 -17.69
CA CYS A 318 -6.64 -18.13 -16.45
C CYS A 318 -7.73 -17.07 -16.24
N GLY A 319 -7.77 -16.04 -17.08
CA GLY A 319 -8.61 -14.86 -16.90
C GLY A 319 -7.97 -13.82 -15.96
N PRO A 320 -8.50 -12.58 -15.91
CA PRO A 320 -7.84 -11.46 -15.24
C PRO A 320 -7.59 -11.66 -13.75
N ALA A 321 -8.59 -12.16 -13.01
CA ALA A 321 -8.50 -12.31 -11.56
C ALA A 321 -7.54 -13.45 -11.18
N ASP A 322 -7.75 -14.64 -11.73
CA ASP A 322 -6.94 -15.80 -11.39
C ASP A 322 -5.56 -15.77 -12.05
N GLY A 323 -5.43 -15.15 -13.22
CA GLY A 323 -4.15 -14.99 -13.91
C GLY A 323 -3.20 -14.04 -13.21
N ILE A 324 -3.70 -12.92 -12.66
CA ILE A 324 -2.89 -12.03 -11.80
C ILE A 324 -2.48 -12.76 -10.52
N ARG A 325 -3.41 -13.48 -9.88
CA ARG A 325 -3.11 -14.25 -8.67
C ARG A 325 -2.05 -15.32 -8.92
N LEU A 326 -2.16 -16.05 -10.03
CA LEU A 326 -1.21 -17.09 -10.41
C LEU A 326 0.14 -16.50 -10.81
N PHE A 327 0.18 -15.43 -11.61
CA PHE A 327 1.44 -14.78 -12.00
C PHE A 327 2.21 -14.25 -10.79
N ASN A 328 1.53 -13.63 -9.83
CA ASN A 328 2.14 -13.15 -8.59
C ASN A 328 2.64 -14.30 -7.70
N ALA A 329 1.94 -15.43 -7.69
CA ALA A 329 2.41 -16.64 -7.01
C ALA A 329 3.63 -17.27 -7.70
N LEU A 330 3.67 -17.23 -9.04
CA LEU A 330 4.78 -17.78 -9.84
C LEU A 330 6.05 -16.94 -9.75
N LYS A 331 5.94 -15.61 -9.78
CA LYS A 331 7.12 -14.73 -9.80
C LYS A 331 7.73 -14.48 -8.42
N GLY A 332 7.14 -15.03 -7.36
CA GLY A 332 7.52 -14.73 -5.99
C GLY A 332 7.23 -13.25 -5.70
N ARG A 333 6.63 -12.96 -4.54
CA ARG A 333 6.56 -11.57 -4.11
C ARG A 333 8.01 -11.05 -4.05
N MET A 334 8.31 -9.93 -4.70
CA MET A 334 9.41 -9.09 -4.21
C MET A 334 8.99 -8.70 -2.80
N VAL A 335 9.55 -9.38 -1.81
CA VAL A 335 9.29 -9.07 -0.41
C VAL A 335 9.85 -7.66 -0.22
N ARG A 336 8.99 -6.69 0.07
CA ARG A 336 9.45 -5.37 0.49
C ARG A 336 10.31 -5.61 1.73
N PRO A 337 11.56 -5.09 1.79
CA PRO A 337 12.37 -5.27 2.98
C PRO A 337 11.62 -4.75 4.19
N ARG A 338 11.62 -5.54 5.25
CA ARG A 338 10.97 -5.22 6.52
C ARG A 338 11.77 -4.18 7.30
N LEU A 339 13.08 -4.09 7.02
CA LEU A 339 13.98 -3.11 7.62
C LEU A 339 15.08 -2.73 6.63
N THR A 340 15.33 -1.44 6.50
CA THR A 340 16.50 -0.88 5.80
C THR A 340 17.48 -0.31 6.82
N ILE A 341 18.75 -0.70 6.75
CA ILE A 341 19.83 -0.09 7.53
C ILE A 341 20.94 0.41 6.60
N TYR A 342 21.67 1.44 7.03
CA TYR A 342 22.82 1.97 6.31
C TYR A 342 24.09 1.67 7.07
N VAL A 343 25.06 1.04 6.40
CA VAL A 343 26.32 0.66 7.04
C VAL A 343 27.52 1.23 6.30
N CYS A 344 28.48 1.79 7.04
CA CYS A 344 29.74 2.28 6.49
C CYS A 344 30.90 1.43 7.03
N GLN A 345 31.80 0.99 6.16
CA GLN A 345 33.05 0.36 6.62
C GLN A 345 34.02 1.44 7.09
N GLU A 346 34.51 1.32 8.33
CA GLU A 346 35.63 2.13 8.80
C GLU A 346 36.91 1.65 8.08
N SER A 347 37.44 2.43 7.13
CA SER A 347 38.67 2.05 6.44
C SER A 347 39.85 2.08 7.43
N VAL A 348 40.74 1.08 7.36
CA VAL A 348 41.91 0.95 8.26
C VAL A 348 42.81 2.21 8.20
N GLN A 349 42.82 2.93 7.06
CA GLN A 349 43.54 4.18 6.87
C GLN A 349 43.04 5.34 7.76
N LEU A 350 41.75 5.37 8.12
CA LEU A 350 41.18 6.38 9.03
C LEU A 350 41.62 6.16 10.49
N ARG A 351 41.79 4.89 10.89
CA ARG A 351 42.22 4.49 12.24
C ARG A 351 43.64 4.96 12.55
N GLU A 352 44.53 4.92 11.54
CA GLU A 352 45.91 5.41 11.66
C GLU A 352 46.02 6.95 11.60
N GLN A 353 45.18 7.62 10.80
CA GLN A 353 45.16 9.10 10.75
C GLN A 353 44.59 9.72 12.04
N GLN A 354 43.56 9.12 12.66
CA GLN A 354 43.04 9.60 13.95
C GLN A 354 44.02 9.40 15.11
N GLN A 355 44.87 8.37 15.08
CA GLN A 355 45.93 8.21 16.10
C GLN A 355 47.10 9.19 15.93
N GLN A 356 47.35 9.72 14.72
CA GLN A 356 48.40 10.73 14.51
C GLN A 356 47.92 12.19 14.71
N GLN A 357 46.61 12.46 14.68
CA GLN A 357 46.06 13.83 14.81
C GLN A 357 45.81 14.32 16.24
N GLN A 358 46.19 13.59 17.30
CA GLN A 358 46.17 14.13 18.67
C GLN A 358 47.24 15.22 18.94
N LYS A 359 47.88 15.81 17.91
CA LYS A 359 48.97 16.77 18.11
C LYS A 359 48.95 18.09 17.34
N HIS A 360 47.91 18.43 16.59
CA HIS A 360 47.82 19.78 16.03
C HIS A 360 46.38 20.31 16.02
N GLU A 361 46.12 21.26 16.93
CA GLU A 361 45.10 22.28 16.74
C GLU A 361 45.50 23.17 15.55
N ASP A 362 44.49 23.65 14.84
CA ASP A 362 44.50 24.52 13.66
C ASP A 362 44.70 23.88 12.27
N GLY A 363 43.60 23.90 11.50
CA GLY A 363 43.62 23.87 10.03
C GLY A 363 42.55 22.97 9.42
N ASP A 364 41.46 23.58 8.94
CA ASP A 364 40.45 23.05 8.00
C ASP A 364 40.26 21.53 7.95
N SER A 365 39.24 21.06 8.66
CA SER A 365 38.73 19.69 8.57
C SER A 365 38.28 19.38 7.14
N ASN A 366 39.17 18.84 6.32
CA ASN A 366 38.79 18.06 5.15
C ASN A 366 37.89 16.92 5.65
N GLY A 367 36.57 17.12 5.56
CA GLY A 367 35.58 16.18 6.03
C GLY A 367 35.82 14.81 5.43
N THR A 368 36.19 13.85 6.27
CA THR A 368 36.32 12.44 5.90
C THR A 368 34.96 11.98 5.34
N PHE A 369 34.91 11.65 4.05
CA PHE A 369 33.68 11.24 3.38
C PHE A 369 33.37 9.78 3.74
N PHE A 370 32.29 9.54 4.48
CA PHE A 370 31.82 8.19 4.81
C PHE A 370 30.89 7.68 3.70
N VAL A 371 31.19 6.51 3.13
CA VAL A 371 30.34 5.86 2.12
C VAL A 371 29.49 4.79 2.79
N TYR A 372 28.20 5.09 2.91
CA TYR A 372 27.22 4.16 3.46
C TYR A 372 26.61 3.28 2.36
N HIS A 373 26.41 2.00 2.69
CA HIS A 373 25.75 1.01 1.85
C HIS A 373 24.42 0.62 2.51
N ALA A 374 23.36 0.52 1.70
CA ALA A 374 22.07 0.07 2.17
C ALA A 374 22.04 -1.46 2.28
N ILE A 375 21.64 -1.97 3.44
CA ILE A 375 21.32 -3.37 3.69
C ILE A 375 19.80 -3.47 3.88
N TYR A 376 19.19 -4.36 3.11
CA TYR A 376 17.77 -4.63 3.10
C TYR A 376 17.52 -5.99 3.74
N LEU A 377 16.74 -6.03 4.82
CA LEU A 377 16.38 -7.26 5.53
C LEU A 377 14.92 -7.62 5.23
N GLU A 378 14.72 -8.81 4.68
CA GLU A 378 13.40 -9.39 4.40
C GLU A 378 12.87 -10.16 5.62
N GLU A 379 13.78 -10.76 6.40
CA GLU A 379 13.57 -11.44 7.67
C GLU A 379 14.36 -10.72 8.77
N LEU A 380 13.69 -10.30 9.84
CA LEU A 380 14.33 -9.55 10.93
C LEU A 380 15.14 -10.50 11.84
N THR A 381 16.16 -11.15 11.27
CA THR A 381 16.99 -12.18 11.89
C THR A 381 18.47 -11.83 11.82
N ALA A 382 19.23 -12.29 12.81
CA ALA A 382 20.68 -12.11 12.87
C ALA A 382 21.39 -12.89 11.77
N VAL A 383 20.78 -14.00 11.30
CA VAL A 383 21.30 -14.80 10.19
C VAL A 383 21.29 -14.01 8.90
N GLU A 384 20.14 -13.43 8.51
CA GLU A 384 20.07 -12.63 7.27
C GLU A 384 21.02 -11.42 7.34
N LEU A 385 21.05 -10.72 8.48
CA LEU A 385 21.98 -9.60 8.68
C LEU A 385 23.44 -10.03 8.49
N THR A 386 23.81 -11.19 9.01
CA THR A 386 25.17 -11.76 8.83
C THR A 386 25.48 -12.04 7.37
N GLU A 387 24.54 -12.66 6.65
CA GLU A 387 24.72 -12.95 5.22
C GLU A 387 24.86 -11.68 4.37
N LYS A 388 24.02 -10.67 4.61
CA LYS A 388 24.07 -9.39 3.87
C LYS A 388 25.36 -8.62 4.16
N ILE A 389 25.83 -8.59 5.42
CA ILE A 389 27.11 -7.97 5.79
C ILE A 389 28.29 -8.74 5.18
N ALA A 390 28.27 -10.07 5.22
CA ALA A 390 29.31 -10.89 4.61
C ALA A 390 29.40 -10.65 3.10
N GLN A 391 28.25 -10.55 2.43
CA GLN A 391 28.15 -10.20 1.01
C GLN A 391 28.72 -8.82 0.73
N LEU A 392 28.41 -7.82 1.57
CA LEU A 392 28.94 -6.46 1.42
C LEU A 392 30.46 -6.42 1.50
N PHE A 393 31.06 -7.23 2.38
CA PHE A 393 32.52 -7.35 2.53
C PHE A 393 33.18 -8.37 1.61
N SER A 394 32.41 -9.07 0.78
CA SER A 394 32.92 -10.18 -0.06
C SER A 394 33.66 -11.25 0.75
N ILE A 395 33.16 -11.57 1.95
CA ILE A 395 33.67 -12.63 2.83
C ILE A 395 32.63 -13.76 2.99
N SER A 396 33.05 -14.92 3.47
CA SER A 396 32.11 -16.01 3.79
C SER A 396 31.33 -15.68 5.08
N PRO A 397 30.01 -15.90 5.15
CA PRO A 397 29.24 -15.76 6.39
C PRO A 397 29.81 -16.60 7.54
N GLN A 398 30.46 -17.72 7.22
CA GLN A 398 31.11 -18.60 8.20
C GLN A 398 32.35 -17.97 8.85
N GLN A 399 32.94 -16.94 8.23
CA GLN A 399 34.03 -16.17 8.80
C GLN A 399 33.54 -15.12 9.79
N ILE A 400 32.24 -14.79 9.80
CA ILE A 400 31.65 -13.91 10.81
C ILE A 400 31.19 -14.77 11.97
N SER A 401 31.88 -14.67 13.11
CA SER A 401 31.54 -15.47 14.29
C SER A 401 30.29 -14.92 14.99
N GLN A 402 30.25 -13.61 15.24
CA GLN A 402 29.14 -12.92 15.90
C GLN A 402 29.07 -11.45 15.47
N ILE A 403 27.90 -10.84 15.61
CA ILE A 403 27.69 -9.41 15.39
C ILE A 403 27.27 -8.76 16.71
N TYR A 404 27.93 -7.66 17.07
CA TYR A 404 27.66 -6.88 18.26
C TYR A 404 27.21 -5.47 17.89
N LYS A 405 26.35 -4.87 18.72
CA LYS A 405 26.07 -3.43 18.70
C LYS A 405 26.81 -2.74 19.85
N GLN A 406 27.48 -1.63 19.57
CA GLN A 406 28.12 -0.83 20.61
C GLN A 406 27.08 -0.02 21.39
N GLY A 407 27.15 -0.08 22.72
CA GLY A 407 26.33 0.70 23.64
C GLY A 407 26.98 2.02 24.10
N PRO A 408 26.26 2.86 24.86
CA PRO A 408 26.69 4.21 25.28
C PRO A 408 27.98 4.29 26.10
N THR A 409 28.49 3.17 26.60
CA THR A 409 29.72 3.06 27.41
C THR A 409 30.78 2.18 26.75
N GLY A 410 30.63 1.88 25.45
CA GLY A 410 31.53 1.00 24.72
C GLY A 410 31.31 -0.49 24.97
N ILE A 411 30.25 -0.87 25.70
CA ILE A 411 29.86 -2.28 25.86
C ILE A 411 29.43 -2.88 24.52
N HIS A 412 29.82 -4.13 24.27
CA HIS A 412 29.42 -4.88 23.08
C HIS A 412 28.21 -5.76 23.42
N VAL A 413 27.05 -5.42 22.85
CA VAL A 413 25.80 -6.17 23.05
C VAL A 413 25.60 -7.10 21.87
N LEU A 414 25.43 -8.40 22.11
CA LEU A 414 25.20 -9.37 21.05
C LEU A 414 23.87 -9.07 20.34
N ILE A 415 23.89 -9.05 19.00
CA ILE A 415 22.68 -8.82 18.20
C ILE A 415 21.90 -10.12 18.08
N SER A 416 20.69 -10.12 18.64
CA SER A 416 19.68 -11.18 18.46
C SER A 416 18.60 -10.76 17.45
N ASP A 417 17.79 -11.71 17.01
CA ASP A 417 16.63 -11.46 16.15
C ASP A 417 15.67 -10.42 16.79
N GLU A 418 15.42 -10.54 18.09
CA GLU A 418 14.60 -9.57 18.85
C GLU A 418 15.21 -8.17 18.84
N MET A 419 16.54 -8.07 18.90
CA MET A 419 17.22 -6.78 18.83
C MET A 419 17.06 -6.13 17.45
N ILE A 420 17.17 -6.91 16.37
CA ILE A 420 17.00 -6.43 14.99
C ILE A 420 15.57 -5.95 14.75
N GLN A 421 14.58 -6.64 15.32
CA GLN A 421 13.17 -6.20 15.25
C GLN A 421 12.93 -4.83 15.88
N ASN A 422 13.79 -4.42 16.82
CA ASN A 422 13.73 -3.13 17.49
C ASN A 422 14.65 -2.06 16.85
N PHE A 423 15.35 -2.37 15.75
CA PHE A 423 16.10 -1.36 15.03
C PHE A 423 15.16 -0.35 14.39
N GLN A 424 15.58 0.92 14.37
CA GLN A 424 14.86 1.97 13.67
C GLN A 424 15.07 1.82 12.16
N GLU A 425 14.02 2.10 11.39
CA GLU A 425 14.12 2.19 9.93
C GLU A 425 15.17 3.25 9.56
N GLU A 426 16.01 2.94 8.56
CA GLU A 426 17.09 3.81 8.09
C GLU A 426 18.19 4.09 9.15
N ALA A 427 18.32 3.23 10.17
CA ALA A 427 19.40 3.32 11.14
C ALA A 427 20.78 3.23 10.47
N CYS A 428 21.68 4.13 10.87
CA CYS A 428 23.04 4.22 10.36
C CYS A 428 24.04 3.60 11.34
N PHE A 429 24.93 2.74 10.86
CA PHE A 429 25.98 2.13 11.67
C PHE A 429 27.35 2.23 11.01
N ILE A 430 28.38 2.35 11.84
CA ILE A 430 29.77 2.18 11.39
C ILE A 430 30.23 0.76 11.75
N LEU A 431 30.73 0.04 10.76
CA LEU A 431 31.24 -1.32 10.89
C LEU A 431 32.71 -1.29 11.32
N ASP A 432 32.99 -1.81 12.51
CA ASP A 432 34.33 -2.17 12.98
C ASP A 432 34.47 -3.69 13.04
N THR A 433 35.70 -4.19 12.93
CA THR A 433 36.02 -5.61 12.90
C THR A 433 36.99 -5.95 14.02
N MET A 434 36.73 -7.04 14.73
CA MET A 434 37.59 -7.56 15.79
C MET A 434 37.95 -9.01 15.48
N LYS A 435 39.23 -9.36 15.50
CA LYS A 435 39.66 -10.74 15.24
C LYS A 435 39.17 -11.68 16.35
N ALA A 436 38.55 -12.79 15.98
CA ALA A 436 38.11 -13.80 16.94
C ALA A 436 39.28 -14.70 17.37
N GLU A 437 39.14 -15.36 18.53
CA GLU A 437 40.17 -16.22 19.12
C GLU A 437 40.38 -17.54 18.35
N THR A 438 39.43 -17.95 17.51
CA THR A 438 39.46 -19.15 16.68
C THR A 438 39.74 -18.82 15.20
N ASN A 439 40.63 -19.61 14.57
CA ASN A 439 41.24 -19.40 13.23
C ASN A 439 40.38 -18.62 12.20
N ASP A 440 40.96 -17.56 11.64
CA ASP A 440 40.48 -16.74 10.50
C ASP A 440 39.03 -16.22 10.55
N SER A 441 38.41 -16.21 11.74
CA SER A 441 37.10 -15.62 11.96
C SER A 441 37.18 -14.22 12.60
N TYR A 442 36.15 -13.40 12.35
CA TYR A 442 36.04 -12.03 12.80
C TYR A 442 34.69 -11.82 13.49
N HIS A 443 34.67 -10.95 14.48
CA HIS A 443 33.47 -10.35 15.04
C HIS A 443 33.22 -9.01 14.37
N ILE A 444 31.95 -8.74 14.06
CA ILE A 444 31.51 -7.45 13.51
C ILE A 444 30.93 -6.60 14.64
N ILE A 445 31.27 -5.32 14.68
CA ILE A 445 30.73 -4.36 15.65
C ILE A 445 30.03 -3.23 14.89
N LEU A 446 28.73 -3.07 15.13
CA LEU A 446 27.91 -1.93 14.69
C LEU A 446 28.00 -0.81 15.73
N LYS A 447 28.69 0.28 15.40
CA LYS A 447 28.80 1.48 16.24
C LYS A 447 27.67 2.46 15.96
#